data_AF-A0A085WV08-F1
#
_entry.id   AF-A0A085WV08-F1
#
_cell.length_a   1.000
_cell.length_b   1.000
_cell.length_c   1.000
_cell.angle_alpha   90.00
_cell.angle_beta   90.00
_cell.angle_gamma   90.00
#
_symmetry.space_group_name_H-M   'P 1'
#
loop_
_entity.id
_entity.type
_entity.pdbx_description
1 polymer ?
#
loop_
_entity_poly.entity_id
_entity_poly.type
_entity_poly.pdbx_seq_one_letter_code
_entity_poly.pdbx_strand_id
1 'polypeptide(L)'
;MSDEQQPAARPKFNPLRWIEPSLNGLVTVALLVLTWVLATSETGRAFRENLAWYGKLALAVLAGVLILAITHWSNIRARVEEQWLALAKTTAALAPSLVKPALLVLLAAILFTAYCILRVQPQFMKGPMLLGISMPLLGILCLSSAPALLTLGVSLLVERRMARGDFSFEVNPALISSRKYGAQVVKHARANWEYEREIMEGAIHRMGRHAGILGFLASSILITCTVLMTTEDDYIALAVGTSVTISFTLHLGQIFFRSASNDATARMMARASRTLLIVSVCALFFGALLLEGNPLSAIPRAPEVSALAEPPPLAATTPPAPGTNPLSGRTGALLIGIAVALLGERILRIVTNRAASLLGLEGFASPEPTDLNIIDGLAEEDAARLAEERIDSIHALAFTPTSRIFFNTVYGLPRICDWQDQALLIERVGRTNALLLREQFFIRGAIAARRFALQKFGPPEQKSPEKEPEPEQKPEGSGVQTPEKLPAPQKTPDLPQEDVPPPENAKQNLGTGKSTEWLALDKESHLDRALRSLMDDENIEMLEVFWRSVPVLKSR
;
A
#
# COMPACT_ATOMS: atom_id res chain seq x y z
N MET A 1 -10.41 35.90 -34.22
CA MET A 1 -11.44 34.87 -34.45
C MET A 1 -11.09 33.71 -33.55
N SER A 2 -11.91 33.56 -32.54
CA SER A 2 -11.62 32.94 -31.25
C SER A 2 -12.62 31.80 -31.07
N ASP A 3 -12.15 30.56 -31.20
CA ASP A 3 -12.88 29.38 -30.76
C ASP A 3 -12.38 29.03 -29.36
N GLU A 4 -12.98 29.72 -28.39
CA GLU A 4 -12.86 29.43 -26.97
C GLU A 4 -13.66 28.16 -26.67
N GLN A 5 -12.99 27.01 -26.76
CA GLN A 5 -13.55 25.71 -26.38
C GLN A 5 -13.85 25.71 -24.87
N GLN A 6 -15.10 25.99 -24.52
CA GLN A 6 -15.62 25.83 -23.17
C GLN A 6 -15.46 24.36 -22.73
N PRO A 7 -14.86 24.09 -21.56
CA PRO A 7 -14.78 22.74 -21.03
C PRO A 7 -16.19 22.25 -20.66
N ALA A 8 -16.58 21.10 -21.21
CA ALA A 8 -17.85 20.46 -20.96
C ALA A 8 -18.12 20.35 -19.45
N ALA A 9 -19.23 20.95 -19.00
CA ALA A 9 -19.67 20.88 -17.62
C ALA A 9 -19.88 19.42 -17.21
N ARG A 10 -19.12 18.95 -16.22
CA ARG A 10 -19.31 17.62 -15.64
C ARG A 10 -20.73 17.50 -15.07
N PRO A 11 -21.46 16.41 -15.34
CA PRO A 11 -22.82 16.25 -14.84
C PRO A 11 -22.84 16.23 -13.31
N LYS A 12 -23.70 17.06 -12.70
CA LYS A 12 -23.93 17.11 -11.25
C LYS A 12 -24.50 15.76 -10.79
N PHE A 13 -23.79 15.11 -9.86
CA PHE A 13 -24.15 13.83 -9.27
C PHE A 13 -25.42 13.97 -8.42
N ASN A 14 -26.47 13.21 -8.74
CA ASN A 14 -27.74 13.21 -8.01
C ASN A 14 -27.87 11.89 -7.22
N PRO A 15 -27.70 11.87 -5.88
CA PRO A 15 -27.51 10.65 -5.10
C PRO A 15 -28.79 9.80 -4.86
N LEU A 16 -29.97 10.27 -5.27
CA LEU A 16 -31.25 9.68 -4.86
C LEU A 16 -31.94 8.75 -5.87
N ARG A 17 -31.33 8.43 -7.02
CA ARG A 17 -31.97 7.63 -8.09
C ARG A 17 -31.45 6.19 -8.25
N TRP A 18 -30.69 5.66 -7.29
CA TRP A 18 -29.87 4.44 -7.47
C TRP A 18 -30.26 3.20 -6.63
N ILE A 19 -31.45 3.18 -6.02
CA ILE A 19 -31.78 2.13 -5.04
C ILE A 19 -32.18 0.78 -5.68
N GLU A 20 -32.48 0.69 -6.98
CA GLU A 20 -33.16 -0.51 -7.52
C GLU A 20 -32.32 -1.72 -8.02
N PRO A 21 -31.01 -1.68 -8.36
CA PRO A 21 -30.32 -2.89 -8.85
C PRO A 21 -29.59 -3.71 -7.77
N SER A 22 -29.66 -3.35 -6.49
CA SER A 22 -28.91 -4.00 -5.41
C SER A 22 -29.48 -5.35 -4.93
N LEU A 23 -30.72 -5.68 -5.29
CA LEU A 23 -31.36 -6.93 -4.86
C LEU A 23 -30.75 -8.17 -5.53
N ASN A 24 -30.35 -8.10 -6.80
CA ASN A 24 -29.98 -9.30 -7.57
C ASN A 24 -28.66 -9.93 -7.11
N GLY A 25 -27.65 -9.12 -6.73
CA GLY A 25 -26.38 -9.64 -6.20
C GLY A 25 -26.54 -10.31 -4.83
N LEU A 26 -27.38 -9.72 -3.97
CA LEU A 26 -27.70 -10.26 -2.65
C LEU A 26 -28.50 -11.57 -2.76
N VAL A 27 -29.43 -11.65 -3.72
CA VAL A 27 -30.16 -12.89 -4.05
C VAL A 27 -29.22 -13.97 -4.57
N THR A 28 -28.20 -13.63 -5.36
CA THR A 28 -27.27 -14.62 -5.92
C THR A 28 -26.34 -15.20 -4.85
N VAL A 29 -25.83 -14.36 -3.93
CA VAL A 29 -25.01 -14.81 -2.79
C VAL A 29 -25.87 -15.60 -1.79
N ALA A 30 -27.10 -15.16 -1.53
CA ALA A 30 -28.05 -15.91 -0.70
C ALA A 30 -28.39 -17.27 -1.31
N LEU A 31 -28.55 -17.36 -2.63
CA LEU A 31 -28.77 -18.63 -3.34
C LEU A 31 -27.54 -19.53 -3.27
N LEU A 32 -26.31 -19.01 -3.40
CA LEU A 32 -25.09 -19.80 -3.25
C LEU A 32 -24.90 -20.34 -1.82
N VAL A 33 -25.18 -19.51 -0.81
CA VAL A 33 -25.15 -19.93 0.59
C VAL A 33 -26.27 -20.94 0.87
N LEU A 34 -27.48 -20.74 0.35
CA LEU A 34 -28.60 -21.68 0.46
C LEU A 34 -28.28 -23.02 -0.22
N THR A 35 -27.66 -22.99 -1.40
CA THR A 35 -27.26 -24.20 -2.14
C THR A 35 -26.17 -24.97 -1.39
N TRP A 36 -25.22 -24.26 -0.77
CA TRP A 36 -24.18 -24.86 0.06
C TRP A 36 -24.72 -25.42 1.39
N VAL A 37 -25.65 -24.71 2.05
CA VAL A 37 -26.36 -25.19 3.25
C VAL A 37 -27.23 -26.41 2.93
N LEU A 38 -27.91 -26.42 1.80
CA LEU A 38 -28.69 -27.58 1.34
C LEU A 38 -27.80 -28.77 1.00
N ALA A 39 -26.63 -28.54 0.39
CA ALA A 39 -25.65 -29.58 0.07
C ALA A 39 -24.95 -30.18 1.31
N THR A 40 -24.88 -29.44 2.41
CA THR A 40 -24.21 -29.85 3.66
C THR A 40 -25.17 -30.37 4.73
N SER A 41 -26.47 -30.07 4.63
CA SER A 41 -27.50 -30.65 5.49
C SER A 41 -27.69 -32.15 5.21
N GLU A 42 -27.90 -32.96 6.25
CA GLU A 42 -27.94 -34.44 6.32
C GLU A 42 -28.99 -35.17 5.44
N THR A 43 -29.34 -34.67 4.25
CA THR A 43 -30.20 -35.38 3.27
C THR A 43 -29.42 -36.27 2.29
N GLY A 44 -28.12 -36.51 2.56
CA GLY A 44 -27.18 -37.26 1.72
C GLY A 44 -27.33 -38.79 1.68
N ARG A 45 -28.37 -39.37 2.30
CA ARG A 45 -28.69 -40.80 2.18
C ARG A 45 -29.82 -41.09 1.18
N ALA A 46 -30.90 -40.30 1.15
CA ALA A 46 -32.01 -40.52 0.20
C ALA A 46 -31.73 -39.96 -1.21
N PHE A 47 -30.85 -38.95 -1.34
CA PHE A 47 -30.50 -38.34 -2.63
C PHE A 47 -29.59 -39.23 -3.51
N ARG A 48 -28.90 -40.20 -2.90
CA ARG A 48 -27.92 -41.06 -3.60
C ARG A 48 -28.57 -42.10 -4.52
N GLU A 49 -29.82 -42.48 -4.27
CA GLU A 49 -30.50 -43.55 -5.02
C GLU A 49 -31.19 -43.07 -6.31
N ASN A 50 -31.48 -41.77 -6.46
CA ASN A 50 -32.18 -41.22 -7.62
C ASN A 50 -31.31 -40.33 -8.54
N LEU A 51 -29.99 -40.27 -8.30
CA LEU A 51 -29.06 -39.35 -8.97
C LEU A 51 -29.00 -39.52 -10.50
N ALA A 52 -29.25 -40.72 -11.01
CA ALA A 52 -29.11 -41.05 -12.43
C ALA A 52 -30.26 -40.49 -13.31
N TRP A 53 -31.46 -40.32 -12.76
CA TRP A 53 -32.62 -39.83 -13.53
C TRP A 53 -32.69 -38.31 -13.53
N TYR A 54 -32.48 -37.68 -12.36
CA TYR A 54 -32.40 -36.23 -12.23
C TYR A 54 -31.19 -35.63 -12.96
N GLY A 55 -30.05 -36.35 -13.01
CA GLY A 55 -28.87 -35.92 -13.77
C GLY A 55 -29.14 -35.80 -15.27
N LYS A 56 -29.93 -36.70 -15.87
CA LYS A 56 -30.25 -36.68 -17.31
C LYS A 56 -31.24 -35.58 -17.67
N LEU A 57 -32.24 -35.34 -16.82
CA LEU A 57 -33.22 -34.28 -17.03
C LEU A 57 -32.58 -32.89 -16.87
N ALA A 58 -31.70 -32.72 -15.87
CA ALA A 58 -30.93 -31.49 -15.69
C ALA A 58 -30.01 -31.20 -16.89
N LEU A 59 -29.38 -32.22 -17.46
CA LEU A 59 -28.47 -32.08 -18.61
C LEU A 59 -29.22 -31.70 -19.90
N ALA A 60 -30.42 -32.26 -20.11
CA ALA A 60 -31.27 -31.91 -21.26
C ALA A 60 -31.82 -30.48 -21.18
N VAL A 61 -32.22 -30.03 -19.98
CA VAL A 61 -32.66 -28.66 -19.75
C VAL A 61 -31.50 -27.67 -19.89
N LEU A 62 -30.31 -28.00 -19.37
CA LEU A 62 -29.09 -27.20 -19.56
C LEU A 62 -28.72 -27.07 -21.04
N ALA A 63 -28.81 -28.14 -21.82
CA ALA A 63 -28.54 -28.12 -23.25
C ALA A 63 -29.54 -27.25 -24.03
N GLY A 64 -30.85 -27.35 -23.70
CA GLY A 64 -31.89 -26.51 -24.31
C GLY A 64 -31.72 -25.02 -24.00
N VAL A 65 -31.38 -24.69 -22.75
CA VAL A 65 -31.10 -23.30 -22.32
C VAL A 65 -29.83 -22.77 -22.98
N LEU A 66 -28.79 -23.59 -23.16
CA LEU A 66 -27.56 -23.20 -23.83
C LEU A 66 -27.78 -22.88 -25.32
N ILE A 67 -28.60 -23.67 -26.02
CA ILE A 67 -28.92 -23.46 -27.45
C ILE A 67 -29.77 -22.20 -27.66
N LEU A 68 -30.76 -21.95 -26.78
CA LEU A 68 -31.54 -20.71 -26.76
C LEU A 68 -30.71 -19.48 -26.38
N ALA A 69 -29.77 -19.63 -25.43
CA ALA A 69 -28.84 -18.57 -25.06
C ALA A 69 -27.91 -18.21 -26.21
N ILE A 70 -27.34 -19.19 -26.92
CA ILE A 70 -26.43 -18.98 -28.05
C ILE A 70 -27.13 -18.32 -29.25
N THR A 71 -28.38 -18.70 -29.52
CA THR A 71 -29.16 -18.13 -30.65
C THR A 71 -29.70 -16.73 -30.36
N HIS A 72 -29.94 -16.38 -29.10
CA HIS A 72 -30.37 -15.03 -28.71
C HIS A 72 -29.19 -14.06 -28.43
N TRP A 73 -27.99 -14.60 -28.21
CA TRP A 73 -26.77 -13.85 -27.83
C TRP A 73 -26.32 -12.84 -28.90
N SER A 74 -26.45 -13.14 -30.19
CA SER A 74 -25.89 -12.31 -31.26
C SER A 74 -26.60 -10.97 -31.46
N ASN A 75 -27.94 -10.92 -31.28
CA ASN A 75 -28.73 -9.69 -31.39
C ASN A 75 -28.78 -8.87 -30.09
N ILE A 76 -28.57 -9.52 -28.95
CA ILE A 76 -28.55 -8.90 -27.63
C ILE A 76 -27.19 -8.24 -27.36
N ARG A 77 -26.10 -8.79 -27.89
CA ARG A 77 -24.71 -8.39 -27.63
C ARG A 77 -24.43 -6.89 -27.73
N ALA A 78 -24.94 -6.17 -28.74
CA ALA A 78 -24.62 -4.75 -28.88
C ALA A 78 -25.30 -3.86 -27.80
N ARG A 79 -26.57 -4.14 -27.47
CA ARG A 79 -27.30 -3.40 -26.39
C ARG A 79 -26.88 -3.87 -25.01
N VAL A 80 -26.53 -5.15 -24.88
CA VAL A 80 -26.00 -5.74 -23.65
C VAL A 80 -24.57 -5.35 -23.42
N GLU A 81 -23.73 -5.05 -24.42
CA GLU A 81 -22.38 -4.52 -24.19
C GLU A 81 -22.44 -3.09 -23.63
N GLU A 82 -23.32 -2.21 -24.11
CA GLU A 82 -23.50 -0.88 -23.50
C GLU A 82 -24.14 -0.95 -22.11
N GLN A 83 -25.18 -1.78 -21.94
CA GLN A 83 -25.80 -1.98 -20.63
C GLN A 83 -24.90 -2.74 -19.67
N TRP A 84 -24.05 -3.66 -20.13
CA TRP A 84 -23.02 -4.31 -19.32
C TRP A 84 -21.86 -3.38 -19.05
N LEU A 85 -21.46 -2.48 -19.95
CA LEU A 85 -20.45 -1.48 -19.63
C LEU A 85 -21.00 -0.49 -18.59
N ALA A 86 -22.27 -0.10 -18.70
CA ALA A 86 -22.94 0.71 -17.69
C ALA A 86 -23.09 -0.05 -16.37
N LEU A 87 -23.53 -1.32 -16.42
CA LEU A 87 -23.73 -2.18 -15.26
C LEU A 87 -22.40 -2.64 -14.64
N ALA A 88 -21.35 -2.82 -15.43
CA ALA A 88 -19.98 -3.09 -15.00
C ALA A 88 -19.34 -1.83 -14.44
N LYS A 89 -19.64 -0.64 -14.96
CA LYS A 89 -19.20 0.63 -14.35
C LYS A 89 -19.93 0.89 -13.03
N THR A 90 -21.24 0.62 -12.95
CA THR A 90 -22.00 0.79 -11.71
C THR A 90 -21.69 -0.30 -10.70
N THR A 91 -21.54 -1.55 -11.11
CA THR A 91 -21.02 -2.61 -10.23
C THR A 91 -19.55 -2.40 -9.90
N ALA A 92 -18.70 -1.83 -10.76
CA ALA A 92 -17.34 -1.44 -10.36
C ALA A 92 -17.34 -0.26 -9.38
N ALA A 93 -18.35 0.61 -9.43
CA ALA A 93 -18.55 1.70 -8.47
C ALA A 93 -19.16 1.23 -7.14
N LEU A 94 -20.02 0.20 -7.16
CA LEU A 94 -20.71 -0.38 -6.00
C LEU A 94 -19.97 -1.58 -5.37
N ALA A 95 -19.18 -2.32 -6.14
CA ALA A 95 -18.39 -3.46 -5.67
C ALA A 95 -17.46 -3.09 -4.49
N PRO A 96 -16.82 -1.90 -4.45
CA PRO A 96 -16.00 -1.52 -3.31
C PRO A 96 -16.80 -1.43 -2.00
N SER A 97 -18.05 -0.98 -2.05
CA SER A 97 -18.93 -0.89 -0.89
C SER A 97 -19.60 -2.21 -0.54
N LEU A 98 -19.81 -3.12 -1.52
CA LEU A 98 -20.44 -4.42 -1.31
C LEU A 98 -19.49 -5.51 -0.79
N VAL A 99 -18.18 -5.39 -1.04
CA VAL A 99 -17.21 -6.40 -0.57
C VAL A 99 -17.18 -6.48 0.96
N LYS A 100 -17.17 -5.35 1.68
CA LYS A 100 -17.17 -5.33 3.15
C LYS A 100 -18.39 -6.08 3.75
N PRO A 101 -19.65 -5.74 3.41
CA PRO A 101 -20.81 -6.46 3.93
C PRO A 101 -20.89 -7.91 3.45
N ALA A 102 -20.49 -8.21 2.20
CA ALA A 102 -20.46 -9.60 1.72
C ALA A 102 -19.47 -10.46 2.54
N LEU A 103 -18.27 -9.94 2.84
CA LEU A 103 -17.30 -10.63 3.70
C LEU A 103 -17.82 -10.80 5.13
N LEU A 104 -18.54 -9.82 5.67
CA LEU A 104 -19.17 -9.90 7.00
C LEU A 104 -20.30 -10.95 7.04
N VAL A 105 -21.14 -11.01 6.00
CA VAL A 105 -22.20 -12.03 5.88
C VAL A 105 -21.59 -13.42 5.78
N LEU A 106 -20.55 -13.58 4.96
CA LEU A 106 -19.84 -14.86 4.83
C LEU A 106 -19.17 -15.26 6.15
N LEU A 107 -18.54 -14.32 6.86
CA LEU A 107 -17.96 -14.58 8.16
C LEU A 107 -19.03 -14.98 9.19
N ALA A 108 -20.18 -14.31 9.20
CA ALA A 108 -21.30 -14.64 10.07
C ALA A 108 -21.84 -16.05 9.77
N ALA A 109 -21.93 -16.43 8.49
CA ALA A 109 -22.31 -17.78 8.09
C ALA A 109 -21.29 -18.83 8.59
N ILE A 110 -19.98 -18.57 8.44
CA ILE A 110 -18.92 -19.46 8.95
C ILE A 110 -19.01 -19.59 10.48
N LEU A 111 -19.20 -18.49 11.20
CA LEU A 111 -19.36 -18.50 12.66
C LEU A 111 -20.60 -19.27 13.08
N PHE A 112 -21.72 -19.11 12.37
CA PHE A 112 -22.94 -19.84 12.64
C PHE A 112 -22.76 -21.35 12.41
N THR A 113 -22.15 -21.75 11.30
CA THR A 113 -21.85 -23.16 11.01
C THR A 113 -20.91 -23.74 12.06
N ALA A 114 -19.84 -23.04 12.43
CA ALA A 114 -18.92 -23.47 13.47
C ALA A 114 -19.62 -23.62 14.83
N TYR A 115 -20.48 -22.66 15.19
CA TYR A 115 -21.31 -22.73 16.39
C TYR A 115 -22.21 -23.97 16.40
N CYS A 116 -22.89 -24.26 15.29
CA CYS A 116 -23.73 -25.44 15.15
C CYS A 116 -22.94 -26.74 15.30
N ILE A 117 -21.77 -26.86 14.67
CA ILE A 117 -20.90 -28.04 14.78
C ILE A 117 -20.42 -28.23 16.22
N LEU A 118 -19.93 -27.17 16.84
CA LEU A 118 -19.39 -27.20 18.19
C LEU A 118 -20.43 -27.48 19.26
N ARG A 119 -21.68 -27.03 19.05
CA ARG A 119 -22.80 -27.27 19.97
C ARG A 119 -23.14 -28.75 20.11
N VAL A 120 -22.89 -29.57 19.08
CA VAL A 120 -23.15 -31.02 19.11
C VAL A 120 -22.13 -31.76 19.99
N GLN A 121 -20.96 -31.16 20.26
CA GLN A 121 -19.90 -31.82 21.00
C GLN A 121 -20.22 -31.91 22.52
N PRO A 122 -20.22 -33.12 23.11
CA PRO A 122 -20.64 -33.35 24.50
C PRO A 122 -19.72 -32.66 25.53
N GLN A 123 -18.50 -32.34 25.14
CA GLN A 123 -17.51 -31.68 26.00
C GLN A 123 -17.92 -30.25 26.36
N PHE A 124 -18.61 -29.55 25.45
CA PHE A 124 -19.03 -28.15 25.64
C PHE A 124 -20.40 -28.00 26.32
N MET A 125 -21.13 -29.10 26.52
CA MET A 125 -22.43 -29.12 27.20
C MET A 125 -22.32 -29.03 28.73
N LYS A 126 -21.14 -29.22 29.32
CA LYS A 126 -20.94 -29.26 30.79
C LYS A 126 -20.69 -27.89 31.45
N GLY A 127 -20.77 -26.78 30.71
CA GLY A 127 -20.54 -25.42 31.22
C GLY A 127 -21.81 -24.65 31.58
N PRO A 128 -21.72 -23.53 32.33
CA PRO A 128 -22.85 -22.66 32.61
C PRO A 128 -23.45 -22.12 31.31
N MET A 129 -24.73 -22.41 31.08
CA MET A 129 -25.49 -21.89 29.94
C MET A 129 -26.09 -20.52 30.28
N LEU A 130 -25.84 -19.53 29.43
CA LEU A 130 -26.58 -18.26 29.43
C LEU A 130 -27.41 -18.24 28.14
N LEU A 131 -28.73 -18.11 28.23
CA LEU A 131 -29.63 -18.13 27.06
C LEU A 131 -29.50 -19.38 26.16
N GLY A 132 -29.07 -20.53 26.71
CA GLY A 132 -28.85 -21.77 25.95
C GLY A 132 -27.57 -21.78 25.10
N ILE A 133 -26.67 -20.81 25.31
CA ILE A 133 -25.38 -20.68 24.64
C ILE A 133 -24.28 -20.97 25.66
N SER A 134 -23.32 -21.83 25.32
CA SER A 134 -22.14 -22.06 26.17
C SER A 134 -21.19 -20.85 26.05
N MET A 135 -21.03 -20.11 27.15
CA MET A 135 -20.14 -18.95 27.24
C MET A 135 -18.69 -19.20 26.77
N PRO A 136 -18.02 -20.33 27.10
CA PRO A 136 -16.65 -20.57 26.62
C PRO A 136 -16.60 -20.73 25.09
N LEU A 137 -17.63 -21.33 24.49
CA LEU A 137 -17.69 -21.52 23.05
C LEU A 137 -17.84 -20.21 22.30
N LEU A 138 -18.74 -19.36 22.79
CA LEU A 138 -18.92 -18.02 22.26
C LEU A 138 -17.62 -17.22 22.39
N GLY A 139 -16.93 -17.32 23.53
CA GLY A 139 -15.63 -16.69 23.75
C GLY A 139 -14.58 -17.09 22.73
N ILE A 140 -14.45 -18.39 22.42
CA ILE A 140 -13.48 -18.90 21.44
C ILE A 140 -13.83 -18.44 20.02
N LEU A 141 -15.11 -18.47 19.64
CA LEU A 141 -15.57 -18.00 18.32
C LEU A 141 -15.41 -16.47 18.17
N CYS A 142 -15.67 -15.71 19.24
CA CYS A 142 -15.38 -14.27 19.29
C CYS A 142 -13.88 -14.00 19.15
N LEU A 143 -13.02 -14.77 19.81
CA LEU A 143 -11.57 -14.62 19.70
C LEU A 143 -11.08 -14.95 18.29
N SER A 144 -11.63 -16.00 17.69
CA SER A 144 -11.30 -16.40 16.31
C SER A 144 -11.79 -15.42 15.26
N SER A 145 -12.82 -14.62 15.56
CA SER A 145 -13.30 -13.55 14.67
C SER A 145 -12.63 -12.20 14.90
N ALA A 146 -11.86 -12.04 15.97
CA ALA A 146 -11.16 -10.80 16.31
C ALA A 146 -10.27 -10.23 15.18
N PRO A 147 -9.56 -11.02 14.35
CA PRO A 147 -8.79 -10.48 13.24
C PRO A 147 -9.59 -9.60 12.28
N ALA A 148 -10.79 -10.04 11.89
CA ALA A 148 -11.70 -9.26 11.04
C ALA A 148 -12.11 -7.93 11.68
N LEU A 149 -12.43 -7.93 12.98
CA LEU A 149 -12.79 -6.72 13.72
C LEU A 149 -11.60 -5.74 13.82
N LEU A 150 -10.42 -6.27 14.11
CA LEU A 150 -9.19 -5.47 14.21
C LEU A 150 -8.83 -4.83 12.87
N THR A 151 -8.88 -5.58 11.77
CA THR A 151 -8.59 -5.01 10.44
C THR A 151 -9.64 -4.01 9.99
N LEU A 152 -10.91 -4.19 10.39
CA LEU A 152 -11.95 -3.18 10.17
C LEU A 152 -11.64 -1.91 10.95
N GLY A 153 -11.27 -2.03 12.22
CA GLY A 153 -10.82 -0.90 13.04
C GLY A 153 -9.65 -0.14 12.41
N VAL A 154 -8.64 -0.86 11.93
CA VAL A 154 -7.49 -0.27 11.21
C VAL A 154 -7.96 0.45 9.94
N SER A 155 -8.84 -0.17 9.16
CA SER A 155 -9.34 0.46 7.93
C SER A 155 -10.04 1.78 8.21
N LEU A 156 -10.83 1.86 9.28
CA LEU A 156 -11.51 3.09 9.72
C LEU A 156 -10.52 4.14 10.23
N LEU A 157 -9.47 3.72 10.94
CA LEU A 157 -8.41 4.64 11.40
C LEU A 157 -7.67 5.27 10.23
N VAL A 158 -7.33 4.49 9.20
CA VAL A 158 -6.64 5.04 8.03
C VAL A 158 -7.59 5.92 7.20
N GLU A 159 -8.84 5.50 7.01
CA GLU A 159 -9.86 6.33 6.32
C GLU A 159 -10.03 7.70 7.00
N ARG A 160 -10.00 7.75 8.35
CA ARG A 160 -10.07 9.02 9.10
C ARG A 160 -8.79 9.86 9.03
N ARG A 161 -7.63 9.22 8.90
CA ARG A 161 -6.32 9.91 8.96
C ARG A 161 -5.81 10.40 7.62
N MET A 162 -6.39 9.96 6.51
CA MET A 162 -6.06 10.45 5.17
C MET A 162 -6.66 11.85 4.90
N ALA A 163 -6.49 12.78 5.86
CA ALA A 163 -6.70 14.21 5.67
C ALA A 163 -5.81 14.80 4.57
N ARG A 164 -4.78 14.05 4.13
CA ARG A 164 -3.94 14.42 2.99
C ARG A 164 -4.70 14.50 1.65
N GLY A 165 -5.82 13.79 1.52
CA GLY A 165 -6.69 13.93 0.35
C GLY A 165 -7.28 15.33 0.21
N ASP A 166 -7.34 16.11 1.29
CA ASP A 166 -7.97 17.44 1.29
C ASP A 166 -7.00 18.57 0.92
N PHE A 167 -5.72 18.28 0.61
CA PHE A 167 -4.77 19.33 0.20
C PHE A 167 -5.10 19.89 -1.20
N SER A 168 -5.34 21.20 -1.27
CA SER A 168 -5.31 21.97 -2.52
C SER A 168 -3.87 22.33 -2.87
N PHE A 169 -3.59 22.26 -4.16
CA PHE A 169 -2.36 22.80 -4.73
C PHE A 169 -2.54 24.28 -5.01
N GLU A 170 -1.99 25.12 -4.13
CA GLU A 170 -2.02 26.57 -4.30
C GLU A 170 -0.66 27.07 -4.79
N VAL A 171 -0.68 27.62 -6.00
CA VAL A 171 0.50 28.22 -6.62
C VAL A 171 0.48 29.69 -6.29
N ASN A 172 1.61 30.20 -5.78
CA ASN A 172 1.75 31.62 -5.50
C ASN A 172 1.45 32.44 -6.78
N PRO A 173 0.51 33.39 -6.76
CA PRO A 173 0.13 34.15 -7.95
C PRO A 173 1.30 34.91 -8.59
N ALA A 174 2.34 35.25 -7.82
CA ALA A 174 3.56 35.87 -8.33
C ALA A 174 4.34 34.98 -9.31
N LEU A 175 4.19 33.65 -9.24
CA LEU A 175 4.76 32.72 -10.23
C LEU A 175 4.00 32.75 -11.54
N ILE A 176 2.67 32.86 -11.48
CA ILE A 176 1.80 32.87 -12.64
C ILE A 176 2.04 34.14 -13.47
N SER A 177 2.31 35.27 -12.81
CA SER A 177 2.63 36.53 -13.48
C SER A 177 4.05 36.60 -14.02
N SER A 178 4.95 35.73 -13.58
CA SER A 178 6.32 35.70 -14.08
C SER A 178 6.35 35.14 -15.50
N ARG A 179 6.72 35.98 -16.48
CA ARG A 179 6.97 35.58 -17.89
C ARG A 179 7.94 34.39 -18.03
N LYS A 180 8.74 34.10 -16.99
CA LYS A 180 9.75 33.03 -16.96
C LYS A 180 9.15 31.62 -16.87
N TYR A 181 7.91 31.46 -16.39
CA TYR A 181 7.26 30.15 -16.36
C TYR A 181 6.04 30.15 -17.28
N GLY A 182 6.01 29.23 -18.24
CA GLY A 182 4.84 29.07 -19.09
C GLY A 182 3.61 28.75 -18.23
N ALA A 183 2.50 29.44 -18.47
CA ALA A 183 1.20 29.08 -17.88
C ALA A 183 0.84 27.60 -18.10
N GLN A 184 1.43 26.99 -19.14
CA GLN A 184 1.36 25.56 -19.44
C GLN A 184 1.99 24.69 -18.34
N VAL A 185 3.16 25.04 -17.81
CA VAL A 185 3.86 24.26 -16.76
C VAL A 185 3.03 24.27 -15.47
N VAL A 186 2.51 25.44 -15.08
CA VAL A 186 1.63 25.56 -13.90
C VAL A 186 0.35 24.74 -14.09
N LYS A 187 -0.25 24.80 -15.28
CA LYS A 187 -1.42 23.98 -15.63
C LYS A 187 -1.09 22.48 -15.56
N HIS A 188 0.08 22.07 -16.03
CA HIS A 188 0.52 20.69 -16.01
C HIS A 188 0.79 20.19 -14.58
N ALA A 189 1.49 20.97 -13.75
CA ALA A 189 1.72 20.67 -12.34
C ALA A 189 0.40 20.51 -11.57
N ARG A 190 -0.58 21.40 -11.82
CA ARG A 190 -1.93 21.29 -11.23
C ARG A 190 -2.67 20.04 -11.71
N ALA A 191 -2.64 19.74 -13.00
CA ALA A 191 -3.27 18.55 -13.55
C ALA A 191 -2.66 17.27 -12.95
N ASN A 192 -1.34 17.22 -12.82
CA ASN A 192 -0.62 16.10 -12.20
C ASN A 192 -0.97 15.95 -10.70
N TRP A 193 -1.09 17.06 -9.97
CA TRP A 193 -1.53 17.03 -8.57
C TRP A 193 -2.96 16.49 -8.44
N GLU A 194 -3.90 16.99 -9.24
CA GLU A 194 -5.30 16.56 -9.21
C GLU A 194 -5.45 15.08 -9.60
N TYR A 195 -4.71 14.64 -10.62
CA TYR A 195 -4.68 13.25 -11.07
C TYR A 195 -4.17 12.30 -9.98
N GLU A 196 -3.01 12.59 -9.39
CA GLU A 196 -2.44 11.75 -8.33
C GLU A 196 -3.29 11.78 -7.05
N ARG A 197 -3.95 12.91 -6.75
CA ARG A 197 -4.94 12.98 -5.66
C ARG A 197 -6.11 12.03 -5.89
N GLU A 198 -6.69 12.01 -7.09
CA GLU A 198 -7.79 11.11 -7.45
C GLU A 198 -7.36 9.63 -7.37
N ILE A 199 -6.15 9.31 -7.83
CA ILE A 199 -5.58 7.97 -7.70
C ILE A 199 -5.42 7.58 -6.23
N MET A 200 -4.96 8.51 -5.40
CA MET A 200 -4.76 8.31 -3.96
C MET A 200 -6.08 8.04 -3.25
N GLU A 201 -7.12 8.83 -3.54
CA GLU A 201 -8.48 8.59 -3.04
C GLU A 201 -8.97 7.17 -3.40
N GLY A 202 -8.76 6.76 -4.65
CA GLY A 202 -9.04 5.39 -5.09
C GLY A 202 -8.17 4.32 -4.38
N ALA A 203 -6.92 4.64 -4.04
CA ALA A 203 -6.01 3.76 -3.33
C ALA A 203 -6.47 3.51 -1.87
N ILE A 204 -7.02 4.54 -1.20
CA ILE A 204 -7.57 4.40 0.15
C ILE A 204 -8.74 3.42 0.15
N HIS A 205 -9.64 3.51 -0.84
CA HIS A 205 -10.74 2.54 -0.99
C HIS A 205 -10.24 1.12 -1.29
N ARG A 206 -9.18 0.97 -2.10
CA ARG A 206 -8.51 -0.34 -2.33
C ARG A 206 -7.93 -0.90 -1.03
N MET A 207 -7.29 -0.06 -0.23
CA MET A 207 -6.69 -0.48 1.04
C MET A 207 -7.75 -1.00 2.02
N GLY A 208 -8.90 -0.33 2.14
CA GLY A 208 -10.02 -0.81 2.95
C GLY A 208 -10.51 -2.20 2.55
N ARG A 209 -10.49 -2.52 1.24
CA ARG A 209 -10.81 -3.86 0.73
C ARG A 209 -9.75 -4.90 1.13
N HIS A 210 -8.48 -4.59 0.94
CA HIS A 210 -7.40 -5.51 1.31
C HIS A 210 -7.34 -5.76 2.82
N ALA A 211 -7.63 -4.76 3.64
CA ALA A 211 -7.79 -4.92 5.09
C ALA A 211 -8.95 -5.89 5.42
N GLY A 212 -10.10 -5.73 4.76
CA GLY A 212 -11.23 -6.66 4.90
C GLY A 212 -10.88 -8.09 4.50
N ILE A 213 -10.18 -8.27 3.38
CA ILE A 213 -9.72 -9.59 2.92
C ILE A 213 -8.75 -10.22 3.92
N LEU A 214 -7.77 -9.45 4.42
CA LEU A 214 -6.79 -9.93 5.40
C LEU A 214 -7.49 -10.44 6.68
N GLY A 215 -8.39 -9.64 7.24
CA GLY A 215 -9.13 -10.02 8.45
C GLY A 215 -10.06 -11.20 8.24
N PHE A 216 -10.75 -11.24 7.10
CA PHE A 216 -11.61 -12.37 6.73
C PHE A 216 -10.81 -13.67 6.58
N LEU A 217 -9.67 -13.64 5.90
CA LEU A 217 -8.80 -14.81 5.74
C LEU A 217 -8.29 -15.31 7.09
N ALA A 218 -7.75 -14.42 7.92
CA ALA A 218 -7.28 -14.78 9.26
C ALA A 218 -8.40 -15.40 10.10
N SER A 219 -9.57 -14.75 10.17
CA SER A 219 -10.68 -15.25 10.96
C SER A 219 -11.24 -16.57 10.45
N SER A 220 -11.42 -16.74 9.13
CA SER A 220 -11.95 -17.98 8.56
C SER A 220 -11.02 -19.18 8.81
N ILE A 221 -9.69 -18.98 8.69
CA ILE A 221 -8.72 -20.03 9.00
C ILE A 221 -8.73 -20.37 10.49
N LEU A 222 -8.74 -19.37 11.38
CA LEU A 222 -8.77 -19.61 12.83
C LEU A 222 -10.05 -20.30 13.30
N ILE A 223 -11.21 -19.94 12.74
CA ILE A 223 -12.48 -20.61 13.03
C ILE A 223 -12.39 -22.07 12.57
N THR A 224 -11.85 -22.33 11.38
CA THR A 224 -11.69 -23.70 10.86
C THR A 224 -10.74 -24.53 11.75
N CYS A 225 -9.59 -23.97 12.12
CA CYS A 225 -8.64 -24.63 13.01
C CYS A 225 -9.27 -24.92 14.39
N THR A 226 -10.07 -23.99 14.91
CA THR A 226 -10.81 -24.18 16.16
C THR A 226 -11.76 -25.35 16.07
N VAL A 227 -12.56 -25.42 14.99
CA VAL A 227 -13.50 -26.55 14.79
C VAL A 227 -12.72 -27.86 14.72
N LEU A 228 -11.66 -27.94 13.92
CA LEU A 228 -10.83 -29.15 13.80
C LEU A 228 -10.22 -29.60 15.13
N MET A 229 -9.62 -28.67 15.88
CA MET A 229 -9.01 -28.96 17.19
C MET A 229 -10.02 -29.43 18.25
N THR A 230 -11.30 -29.07 18.09
CA THR A 230 -12.35 -29.51 19.03
C THR A 230 -12.98 -30.84 18.65
N THR A 231 -12.92 -31.22 17.37
CA THR A 231 -13.44 -32.51 16.89
C THR A 231 -12.40 -33.62 17.03
N GLU A 232 -11.13 -33.30 16.75
CA GLU A 232 -10.01 -34.25 16.77
C GLU A 232 -8.78 -33.57 17.39
N ASP A 233 -7.87 -34.34 18.00
CA ASP A 233 -6.56 -33.84 18.47
C ASP A 233 -5.64 -33.58 17.27
N ASP A 234 -6.07 -32.69 16.38
CA ASP A 234 -5.39 -32.37 15.13
C ASP A 234 -4.24 -31.38 15.37
N TYR A 235 -3.04 -31.94 15.47
CA TYR A 235 -1.80 -31.18 15.60
C TYR A 235 -1.53 -30.27 14.39
N ILE A 236 -2.04 -30.61 13.20
CA ILE A 236 -1.89 -29.78 11.99
C ILE A 236 -2.72 -28.50 12.15
N ALA A 237 -3.97 -28.62 12.60
CA ALA A 237 -4.82 -27.48 12.90
C ALA A 237 -4.20 -26.53 13.94
N LEU A 238 -3.53 -27.07 14.97
CA LEU A 238 -2.79 -26.27 15.95
C LEU A 238 -1.60 -25.54 15.33
N ALA A 239 -0.82 -26.21 14.48
CA ALA A 239 0.33 -25.60 13.78
C ALA A 239 -0.12 -24.48 12.82
N VAL A 240 -1.20 -24.72 12.06
CA VAL A 240 -1.77 -23.71 11.15
C VAL A 240 -2.33 -22.54 11.94
N GLY A 241 -3.15 -22.79 12.96
CA GLY A 241 -3.74 -21.76 13.80
C GLY A 241 -2.69 -20.85 14.44
N THR A 242 -1.67 -21.43 15.07
CA THR A 242 -0.55 -20.68 15.67
C THR A 242 0.22 -19.86 14.63
N SER A 243 0.50 -20.42 13.45
CA SER A 243 1.19 -19.69 12.38
C SER A 243 0.41 -18.48 11.88
N VAL A 244 -0.92 -18.62 11.73
CA VAL A 244 -1.84 -17.57 11.28
C VAL A 244 -1.94 -16.48 12.33
N THR A 245 -2.09 -16.83 13.61
CA THR A 245 -2.14 -15.84 14.70
C THR A 245 -0.87 -15.01 14.77
N ILE A 246 0.31 -15.63 14.70
CA ILE A 246 1.59 -14.92 14.78
C ILE A 246 1.83 -14.06 13.53
N SER A 247 1.60 -14.61 12.34
CA SER A 247 1.75 -13.87 11.09
C SER A 247 0.79 -12.67 11.03
N PHE A 248 -0.48 -12.88 11.40
CA PHE A 248 -1.47 -11.82 11.46
C PHE A 248 -1.07 -10.73 12.46
N THR A 249 -0.66 -11.08 13.69
CA THR A 249 -0.28 -10.09 14.71
C THR A 249 0.94 -9.28 14.32
N LEU A 250 1.97 -9.91 13.72
CA LEU A 250 3.15 -9.21 13.20
C LEU A 250 2.78 -8.21 12.10
N HIS A 251 2.00 -8.63 11.11
CA HIS A 251 1.59 -7.73 10.03
C HIS A 251 0.64 -6.64 10.51
N LEU A 252 -0.31 -6.99 11.38
CA LEU A 252 -1.24 -6.02 11.98
C LEU A 252 -0.47 -4.97 12.79
N GLY A 253 0.53 -5.36 13.58
CA GLY A 253 1.39 -4.45 14.32
C GLY A 253 2.17 -3.49 13.42
N GLN A 254 2.77 -4.00 12.33
CA GLN A 254 3.44 -3.17 11.32
C GLN A 254 2.48 -2.18 10.67
N ILE A 255 1.30 -2.65 10.28
CA ILE A 255 0.25 -1.82 9.67
C ILE A 255 -0.22 -0.75 10.65
N PHE A 256 -0.43 -1.08 11.92
CA PHE A 256 -0.83 -0.12 12.95
C PHE A 256 0.24 0.94 13.17
N PHE A 257 1.51 0.55 13.30
CA PHE A 257 2.61 1.48 13.48
C PHE A 257 2.70 2.45 12.28
N ARG A 258 2.62 1.93 11.05
CA ARG A 258 2.62 2.78 9.86
C ARG A 258 1.37 3.64 9.73
N SER A 259 0.20 3.11 10.08
CA SER A 259 -1.02 3.90 10.15
C SER A 259 -0.91 5.00 11.20
N ALA A 260 -0.21 4.76 12.31
CA ALA A 260 0.05 5.75 13.34
C ALA A 260 0.93 6.89 12.80
N SER A 261 1.88 6.57 11.92
CA SER A 261 2.75 7.51 11.22
C SER A 261 2.14 8.12 9.94
N ASN A 262 0.89 7.79 9.58
CA ASN A 262 0.23 8.18 8.32
C ASN A 262 0.93 7.66 7.06
N ASP A 263 1.54 6.47 7.15
CA ASP A 263 2.36 5.84 6.12
C ASP A 263 1.81 4.48 5.65
N ALA A 264 0.54 4.20 5.94
CA ALA A 264 -0.09 2.95 5.57
C ALA A 264 -0.56 2.99 4.10
N THR A 265 -0.13 2.02 3.30
CA THR A 265 -0.49 1.91 1.88
C THR A 265 -1.31 0.67 1.58
N ALA A 266 -2.10 0.72 0.49
CA ALA A 266 -2.85 -0.43 -0.01
C ALA A 266 -1.94 -1.63 -0.32
N ARG A 267 -0.71 -1.38 -0.78
CA ARG A 267 0.27 -2.43 -1.09
C ARG A 267 0.70 -3.20 0.15
N MET A 268 0.87 -2.52 1.28
CA MET A 268 1.21 -3.17 2.55
C MET A 268 0.12 -4.16 2.98
N MET A 269 -1.15 -3.75 2.89
CA MET A 269 -2.29 -4.63 3.19
C MET A 269 -2.37 -5.83 2.24
N ALA A 270 -2.17 -5.59 0.94
CA ALA A 270 -2.17 -6.65 -0.06
C ALA A 270 -1.02 -7.65 0.18
N ARG A 271 0.19 -7.14 0.49
CA ARG A 271 1.35 -7.96 0.85
C ARG A 271 1.07 -8.79 2.10
N ALA A 272 0.53 -8.18 3.16
CA ALA A 272 0.16 -8.90 4.38
C ALA A 272 -0.84 -10.03 4.10
N SER A 273 -1.88 -9.78 3.31
CA SER A 273 -2.87 -10.81 2.95
C SER A 273 -2.25 -11.97 2.17
N ARG A 274 -1.35 -11.67 1.23
CA ARG A 274 -0.61 -12.67 0.47
C ARG A 274 0.32 -13.48 1.37
N THR A 275 1.10 -12.82 2.22
CA THR A 275 2.02 -13.51 3.15
C THR A 275 1.27 -14.41 4.10
N LEU A 276 0.14 -13.95 4.65
CA LEU A 276 -0.71 -14.77 5.53
C LEU A 276 -1.17 -16.06 4.86
N LEU A 277 -1.65 -15.97 3.61
CA LEU A 277 -2.07 -17.13 2.82
C LEU A 277 -0.89 -18.09 2.64
N ILE A 278 0.26 -17.58 2.20
CA ILE A 278 1.41 -18.46 1.95
C ILE A 278 1.90 -19.11 3.25
N VAL A 279 1.96 -18.37 4.36
CA VAL A 279 2.32 -18.90 5.68
C VAL A 279 1.36 -20.01 6.11
N SER A 280 0.05 -19.83 5.93
CA SER A 280 -0.94 -20.87 6.26
C SER A 280 -0.77 -22.13 5.41
N VAL A 281 -0.50 -22.00 4.11
CA VAL A 281 -0.26 -23.12 3.21
C VAL A 281 1.03 -23.85 3.58
N CYS A 282 2.11 -23.11 3.84
CA CYS A 282 3.37 -23.69 4.32
C CYS A 282 3.17 -24.41 5.65
N ALA A 283 2.43 -23.84 6.61
CA ALA A 283 2.17 -24.45 7.90
C ALA A 283 1.38 -25.75 7.76
N LEU A 284 0.42 -25.79 6.82
CA LEU A 284 -0.32 -27.01 6.51
C LEU A 284 0.59 -28.09 5.92
N PHE A 285 1.45 -27.76 4.95
CA PHE A 285 2.39 -28.71 4.36
C PHE A 285 3.43 -29.21 5.36
N PHE A 286 4.06 -28.31 6.14
CA PHE A 286 5.04 -28.70 7.15
C PHE A 286 4.38 -29.46 8.31
N GLY A 287 3.17 -29.07 8.69
CA GLY A 287 2.36 -29.81 9.66
C GLY A 287 2.12 -31.24 9.20
N ALA A 288 1.60 -31.44 7.99
CA ALA A 288 1.38 -32.78 7.43
C ALA A 288 2.69 -33.58 7.38
N LEU A 289 3.75 -33.03 6.78
CA LEU A 289 5.01 -33.77 6.60
C LEU A 289 5.73 -34.13 7.91
N LEU A 290 5.72 -33.23 8.90
CA LEU A 290 6.49 -33.42 10.14
C LEU A 290 5.68 -34.11 11.24
N LEU A 291 4.35 -33.99 11.22
CA LEU A 291 3.48 -34.55 12.26
C LEU A 291 2.88 -35.89 11.84
N GLU A 292 2.63 -36.14 10.54
CA GLU A 292 2.23 -37.47 10.04
C GLU A 292 3.41 -38.43 9.89
N GLY A 293 4.63 -37.94 10.11
CA GLY A 293 5.89 -38.68 10.05
C GLY A 293 6.08 -39.72 11.14
N ASN A 294 5.18 -40.71 11.23
CA ASN A 294 5.56 -42.07 11.59
C ASN A 294 4.63 -43.13 10.95
N PRO A 295 4.49 -43.18 9.61
CA PRO A 295 3.84 -44.33 8.96
C PRO A 295 4.60 -45.65 9.21
N LEU A 296 5.88 -45.58 9.64
CA LEU A 296 6.70 -46.74 9.99
C LEU A 296 6.33 -47.41 11.32
N SER A 297 5.56 -46.75 12.21
CA SER A 297 4.97 -47.42 13.38
C SER A 297 3.69 -48.19 13.05
N ALA A 298 3.16 -48.05 11.84
CA ALA A 298 2.07 -48.88 11.31
C ALA A 298 2.58 -50.13 10.57
N ILE A 299 3.88 -50.47 10.68
CA ILE A 299 4.29 -51.85 10.46
C ILE A 299 3.58 -52.67 11.55
N PRO A 300 2.65 -53.58 11.20
CA PRO A 300 1.99 -54.41 12.19
C PRO A 300 3.08 -55.12 12.98
N ARG A 301 3.21 -54.78 14.27
CA ARG A 301 4.06 -55.55 15.18
C ARG A 301 3.65 -57.00 14.98
N ALA A 302 4.59 -57.81 14.50
CA ALA A 302 4.40 -59.24 14.40
C ALA A 302 3.83 -59.71 15.75
N PRO A 303 2.81 -60.59 15.76
CA PRO A 303 2.13 -60.98 16.99
C PRO A 303 3.20 -61.43 17.99
N GLU A 304 3.36 -60.63 19.05
CA GLU A 304 4.21 -60.99 20.18
C GLU A 304 3.68 -62.32 20.71
N VAL A 305 4.44 -63.37 20.41
CA VAL A 305 4.22 -64.70 20.94
C VAL A 305 4.32 -64.55 22.45
N SER A 306 3.15 -64.60 23.09
CA SER A 306 3.01 -64.66 24.54
C SER A 306 3.79 -65.87 25.04
N ALA A 307 4.95 -65.63 25.65
CA ALA A 307 5.65 -66.67 26.40
C ALA A 307 6.24 -66.08 27.68
N LEU A 308 5.61 -66.54 28.76
CA LEU A 308 6.07 -66.63 30.15
C LEU A 308 6.09 -65.38 31.02
N ALA A 309 5.24 -65.48 32.04
CA ALA A 309 5.17 -64.69 33.24
C ALA A 309 6.52 -64.62 33.98
N GLU A 310 6.99 -63.40 34.22
CA GLU A 310 7.92 -63.09 35.31
C GLU A 310 7.30 -62.06 36.27
N PRO A 311 7.57 -62.16 37.58
CA PRO A 311 7.01 -61.31 38.63
C PRO A 311 7.62 -59.90 38.66
N PRO A 312 6.96 -58.92 39.32
CA PRO A 312 7.29 -57.50 39.18
C PRO A 312 8.58 -57.11 39.90
N PRO A 313 9.56 -56.48 39.23
CA PRO A 313 10.66 -55.82 39.92
C PRO A 313 10.30 -54.37 40.27
N LEU A 314 10.79 -53.98 41.45
CA LEU A 314 10.65 -52.67 42.08
C LEU A 314 11.03 -51.50 41.18
N ALA A 315 10.27 -50.41 41.35
CA ALA A 315 10.41 -49.06 40.83
C ALA A 315 11.86 -48.60 40.57
N ALA A 316 12.39 -48.97 39.41
CA ALA A 316 13.56 -48.33 38.82
C ALA A 316 13.04 -47.24 37.88
N THR A 317 13.51 -46.01 38.09
CA THR A 317 13.35 -44.88 37.17
C THR A 317 13.85 -45.29 35.79
N THR A 318 12.92 -45.73 34.94
CA THR A 318 13.19 -46.09 33.55
C THR A 318 13.67 -44.83 32.82
N PRO A 319 14.87 -44.84 32.22
CA PRO A 319 15.30 -43.73 31.37
C PRO A 319 14.27 -43.55 30.25
N PRO A 320 13.97 -42.29 29.84
CA PRO A 320 12.99 -42.02 28.80
C PRO A 320 13.35 -42.82 27.56
N ALA A 321 12.39 -43.59 27.05
CA ALA A 321 12.59 -44.47 25.90
C ALA A 321 13.25 -43.68 24.75
N PRO A 322 14.46 -44.05 24.30
CA PRO A 322 15.15 -43.36 23.22
C PRO A 322 14.36 -43.57 21.93
N GLY A 323 13.70 -42.51 21.44
CA GLY A 323 13.02 -42.55 20.14
C GLY A 323 11.74 -41.73 20.00
N THR A 324 11.22 -41.09 21.05
CA THR A 324 10.10 -40.14 20.86
C THR A 324 10.63 -38.86 20.23
N ASN A 325 10.26 -38.62 18.96
CA ASN A 325 10.61 -37.39 18.27
C ASN A 325 10.18 -36.20 19.14
N PRO A 326 11.08 -35.27 19.52
CA PRO A 326 10.71 -34.12 20.35
C PRO A 326 9.68 -33.20 19.67
N LEU A 327 9.45 -33.42 18.37
CA LEU A 327 8.48 -32.72 17.53
C LEU A 327 7.12 -33.43 17.45
N SER A 328 6.98 -34.68 17.88
CA SER A 328 5.68 -35.36 17.90
C SER A 328 4.90 -34.93 19.15
N GLY A 329 3.90 -34.07 18.99
CA GLY A 329 3.00 -33.65 20.05
C GLY A 329 2.61 -32.17 19.95
N ARG A 330 1.78 -31.71 20.91
CA ARG A 330 1.25 -30.34 20.92
C ARG A 330 2.34 -29.27 20.90
N THR A 331 3.41 -29.49 21.66
CA THR A 331 4.56 -28.58 21.72
C THR A 331 5.28 -28.50 20.38
N GLY A 332 5.48 -29.64 19.70
CA GLY A 332 6.12 -29.67 18.39
C GLY A 332 5.29 -28.97 17.31
N ALA A 333 3.99 -29.19 17.27
CA ALA A 333 3.07 -28.50 16.37
C ALA A 333 3.08 -26.97 16.58
N LEU A 334 3.07 -26.53 17.83
CA LEU A 334 3.16 -25.11 18.17
C LEU A 334 4.51 -24.50 17.75
N LEU A 335 5.63 -25.22 17.98
CA LEU A 335 6.95 -24.79 17.53
C LEU A 335 7.05 -24.71 16.01
N ILE A 336 6.47 -25.67 15.28
CA ILE A 336 6.39 -25.65 13.81
C ILE A 336 5.60 -24.42 13.35
N GLY A 337 4.44 -24.16 13.93
CA GLY A 337 3.62 -23.00 13.60
C GLY A 337 4.35 -21.66 13.83
N ILE A 338 5.03 -21.52 14.97
CA ILE A 338 5.88 -20.36 15.27
C ILE A 338 7.01 -20.23 14.25
N ALA A 339 7.74 -21.32 14.00
CA ALA A 339 8.87 -21.32 13.08
C ALA A 339 8.43 -20.92 11.67
N VAL A 340 7.33 -21.49 11.17
CA VAL A 340 6.77 -21.16 9.84
C VAL A 340 6.30 -19.71 9.77
N ALA A 341 5.69 -19.17 10.83
CA ALA A 341 5.30 -17.76 10.85
C ALA A 341 6.50 -16.81 10.81
N LEU A 342 7.58 -17.12 11.53
CA LEU A 342 8.78 -16.28 11.59
C LEU A 342 9.68 -16.42 10.36
N LEU A 343 9.82 -17.64 9.83
CA LEU A 343 10.68 -17.92 8.69
C LEU A 343 9.98 -17.80 7.34
N GLY A 344 8.64 -17.88 7.29
CA GLY A 344 7.88 -18.03 6.04
C GLY A 344 8.29 -17.04 4.96
N GLU A 345 8.42 -15.76 5.29
CA GLU A 345 8.84 -14.75 4.31
C GLU A 345 10.29 -14.93 3.84
N ARG A 346 11.20 -15.30 4.76
CA ARG A 346 12.61 -15.52 4.43
C ARG A 346 12.80 -16.78 3.58
N ILE A 347 12.13 -17.87 3.96
CA ILE A 347 12.15 -19.13 3.20
C ILE A 347 11.59 -18.90 1.82
N LEU A 348 10.47 -18.18 1.68
CA LEU A 348 9.91 -17.87 0.38
C LEU A 348 10.90 -17.09 -0.48
N ARG A 349 11.55 -16.05 0.07
CA ARG A 349 12.60 -15.33 -0.67
C ARG A 349 13.73 -16.25 -1.10
N ILE A 350 14.20 -17.12 -0.22
CA ILE A 350 15.28 -18.07 -0.55
C ILE A 350 14.83 -19.04 -1.64
N VAL A 351 13.64 -19.61 -1.53
CA VAL A 351 13.07 -20.55 -2.51
C VAL A 351 12.83 -19.84 -3.85
N THR A 352 12.28 -18.62 -3.85
CA THR A 352 12.07 -17.85 -5.09
C THR A 352 13.38 -17.44 -5.72
N ASN A 353 14.38 -17.03 -4.94
CA ASN A 353 15.70 -16.68 -5.46
C ASN A 353 16.39 -17.91 -6.06
N ARG A 354 16.28 -19.06 -5.39
CA ARG A 354 16.81 -20.32 -5.91
C ARG A 354 16.07 -20.76 -7.17
N ALA A 355 14.75 -20.67 -7.21
CA ALA A 355 13.96 -20.98 -8.40
C ALA A 355 14.29 -20.04 -9.56
N ALA A 356 14.44 -18.74 -9.31
CA ALA A 356 14.88 -17.77 -10.32
C ALA A 356 16.27 -18.12 -10.85
N SER A 357 17.22 -18.44 -9.97
CA SER A 357 18.57 -18.85 -10.38
C SER A 357 18.58 -20.12 -11.22
N LEU A 358 17.70 -21.08 -10.91
CA LEU A 358 17.56 -22.32 -11.68
C LEU A 358 16.93 -22.08 -13.06
N LEU A 359 16.09 -21.05 -13.19
CA LEU A 359 15.49 -20.66 -14.47
C LEU A 359 16.41 -19.76 -15.31
N GLY A 360 17.64 -19.49 -14.85
CA GLY A 360 18.55 -18.55 -15.51
C GLY A 360 18.05 -17.12 -15.52
N LEU A 361 17.02 -16.81 -14.71
CA LEU A 361 16.67 -15.44 -14.42
C LEU A 361 17.76 -14.96 -13.48
N GLU A 362 18.65 -14.08 -13.97
CA GLU A 362 19.51 -13.28 -13.09
C GLU A 362 18.61 -12.81 -11.96
N GLY A 363 18.97 -13.20 -10.74
CA GLY A 363 18.05 -13.10 -9.62
C GLY A 363 17.45 -11.70 -9.59
N PHE A 364 16.22 -11.58 -9.14
CA PHE A 364 15.74 -10.31 -8.59
C PHE A 364 16.62 -10.02 -7.36
N ALA A 365 17.91 -9.77 -7.58
CA ALA A 365 18.82 -9.25 -6.60
C ALA A 365 18.07 -8.05 -6.05
N SER A 366 17.94 -8.01 -4.72
CA SER A 366 17.56 -6.78 -4.05
C SER A 366 18.35 -5.68 -4.75
N PRO A 367 17.69 -4.68 -5.36
CA PRO A 367 18.38 -3.61 -6.08
C PRO A 367 19.53 -3.19 -5.19
N GLU A 368 20.73 -3.22 -5.77
CA GLU A 368 22.00 -2.97 -5.10
C GLU A 368 21.79 -1.84 -4.09
N PRO A 369 22.08 -2.03 -2.79
CA PRO A 369 21.66 -1.11 -1.75
C PRO A 369 22.11 0.32 -2.07
N THR A 370 21.10 1.08 -2.50
CA THR A 370 20.91 2.52 -2.46
C THR A 370 21.94 3.39 -3.18
N ASP A 371 21.86 3.42 -4.51
CA ASP A 371 22.23 4.59 -5.34
C ASP A 371 21.72 5.91 -4.72
N LEU A 372 20.58 5.85 -4.02
CA LEU A 372 19.98 6.95 -3.30
C LEU A 372 20.84 7.54 -2.17
N ASN A 373 21.81 6.79 -1.61
CA ASN A 373 22.72 7.29 -0.57
C ASN A 373 23.64 8.43 -1.06
N ILE A 374 23.70 8.66 -2.38
CA ILE A 374 24.45 9.77 -2.98
C ILE A 374 23.74 11.11 -2.73
N ILE A 375 22.45 11.10 -2.43
CA ILE A 375 21.64 12.31 -2.20
C ILE A 375 21.81 12.79 -0.77
N ASP A 376 22.22 14.04 -0.58
CA ASP A 376 22.41 14.58 0.75
C ASP A 376 21.08 14.79 1.47
N GLY A 377 21.05 14.39 2.75
CA GLY A 377 19.89 14.55 3.62
C GLY A 377 18.79 13.51 3.40
N LEU A 378 19.05 12.49 2.57
CA LEU A 378 18.23 11.30 2.46
C LEU A 378 18.83 10.23 3.38
N ALA A 379 18.15 9.93 4.49
CA ALA A 379 18.61 8.88 5.41
C ALA A 379 18.37 7.50 4.79
N GLU A 380 19.09 6.47 5.25
CA GLU A 380 18.91 5.09 4.79
C GLU A 380 17.49 4.59 5.04
N GLU A 381 16.88 5.00 6.17
CA GLU A 381 15.47 4.72 6.48
C GLU A 381 14.52 5.36 5.46
N ASP A 382 14.82 6.60 5.04
CA ASP A 382 14.01 7.31 4.06
C ASP A 382 14.13 6.65 2.69
N ALA A 383 15.34 6.23 2.31
CA ALA A 383 15.63 5.54 1.07
C ALA A 383 14.98 4.14 1.03
N ALA A 384 15.03 3.39 2.14
CA ALA A 384 14.33 2.12 2.28
C ALA A 384 12.82 2.31 2.11
N ARG A 385 12.26 3.40 2.65
CA ARG A 385 10.85 3.72 2.48
C ARG A 385 10.49 4.10 1.03
N LEU A 386 11.33 4.88 0.36
CA LEU A 386 11.16 5.20 -1.07
C LEU A 386 11.23 3.93 -1.94
N ALA A 387 12.13 3.00 -1.62
CA ALA A 387 12.25 1.71 -2.32
C ALA A 387 10.95 0.88 -2.22
N GLU A 388 10.21 0.95 -1.11
CA GLU A 388 8.89 0.30 -1.02
C GLU A 388 7.85 0.87 -1.99
N GLU A 389 7.99 2.15 -2.31
CA GLU A 389 7.18 2.79 -3.35
C GLU A 389 7.66 2.50 -4.77
N ARG A 390 8.74 1.72 -4.91
CA ARG A 390 9.49 1.42 -6.14
C ARG A 390 10.29 2.63 -6.66
N ILE A 391 10.81 3.41 -5.72
CA ILE A 391 11.74 4.50 -5.98
C ILE A 391 13.05 4.08 -5.32
N ASP A 392 13.77 3.19 -6.00
CA ASP A 392 14.99 2.54 -5.52
C ASP A 392 16.27 3.07 -6.19
N SER A 393 16.13 3.93 -7.20
CA SER A 393 17.24 4.54 -7.95
C SER A 393 17.12 6.06 -8.04
N ILE A 394 18.24 6.73 -8.30
CA ILE A 394 18.30 8.18 -8.56
C ILE A 394 17.40 8.55 -9.74
N HIS A 395 17.46 7.75 -10.82
CA HIS A 395 16.61 7.92 -12.00
C HIS A 395 15.12 7.87 -11.63
N ALA A 396 14.70 6.84 -10.88
CA ALA A 396 13.31 6.73 -10.46
C ALA A 396 12.88 7.93 -9.60
N LEU A 397 13.74 8.41 -8.70
CA LEU A 397 13.42 9.56 -7.85
C LEU A 397 13.33 10.86 -8.66
N ALA A 398 14.22 11.06 -9.64
CA ALA A 398 14.25 12.25 -10.49
C ALA A 398 12.98 12.41 -11.33
N PHE A 399 12.44 11.30 -11.86
CA PHE A 399 11.32 11.34 -12.81
C PHE A 399 9.97 10.89 -12.23
N THR A 400 9.91 10.42 -10.99
CA THR A 400 8.62 10.14 -10.34
C THR A 400 7.88 11.47 -10.11
N PRO A 401 6.58 11.57 -10.43
CA PRO A 401 5.79 12.76 -10.14
C PRO A 401 5.89 13.19 -8.67
N THR A 402 6.22 14.45 -8.41
CA THR A 402 6.34 15.00 -7.05
C THR A 402 5.07 14.81 -6.23
N SER A 403 3.90 15.02 -6.85
CA SER A 403 2.58 14.76 -6.26
C SER A 403 2.42 13.31 -5.81
N ARG A 404 2.89 12.35 -6.61
CA ARG A 404 2.82 10.92 -6.28
C ARG A 404 3.64 10.58 -5.04
N ILE A 405 4.85 11.14 -4.91
CA ILE A 405 5.69 10.93 -3.71
C ILE A 405 5.01 11.57 -2.49
N PHE A 406 4.47 12.78 -2.65
CA PHE A 406 3.79 13.50 -1.56
C PHE A 406 2.57 12.74 -1.02
N PHE A 407 1.76 12.15 -1.91
CA PHE A 407 0.56 11.42 -1.50
C PHE A 407 0.85 10.01 -0.95
N ASN A 408 1.91 9.34 -1.42
CA ASN A 408 2.23 7.97 -1.01
C ASN A 408 3.21 7.86 0.17
N THR A 409 3.86 8.96 0.56
CA THR A 409 4.84 8.99 1.66
C THR A 409 4.43 9.97 2.74
N VAL A 410 5.12 9.96 3.88
CA VAL A 410 4.91 10.91 4.98
C VAL A 410 5.68 12.23 4.82
N TYR A 411 6.55 12.33 3.83
CA TYR A 411 7.46 13.47 3.70
C TYR A 411 6.72 14.75 3.31
N GLY A 412 7.26 15.88 3.78
CA GLY A 412 6.79 17.20 3.37
C GLY A 412 7.24 17.54 1.95
N LEU A 413 6.44 18.35 1.26
CA LEU A 413 6.72 18.78 -0.12
C LEU A 413 8.12 19.40 -0.29
N PRO A 414 8.61 20.30 0.60
CA PRO A 414 9.95 20.86 0.47
C PRO A 414 11.05 19.79 0.48
N ARG A 415 10.97 18.84 1.43
CA ARG A 415 11.97 17.77 1.55
C ARG A 415 12.00 16.86 0.31
N ILE A 416 10.81 16.52 -0.22
CA ILE A 416 10.71 15.75 -1.46
C ILE A 416 11.35 16.50 -2.61
N CYS A 417 11.01 17.78 -2.77
CA CYS A 417 11.55 18.59 -3.86
C CYS A 417 13.08 18.76 -3.74
N ASP A 418 13.64 18.92 -2.53
CA ASP A 418 15.09 18.96 -2.31
C ASP A 418 15.81 17.68 -2.78
N TRP A 419 15.22 16.52 -2.51
CA TRP A 419 15.78 15.24 -2.95
C TRP A 419 15.66 15.06 -4.47
N GLN A 420 14.52 15.41 -5.04
CA GLN A 420 14.30 15.36 -6.49
C GLN A 420 15.20 16.36 -7.24
N ASP A 421 15.47 17.54 -6.67
CA ASP A 421 16.32 18.56 -7.27
C ASP A 421 17.78 18.09 -7.39
N GLN A 422 18.27 17.41 -6.34
CA GLN A 422 19.59 16.74 -6.36
C GLN A 422 19.61 15.56 -7.34
N ALA A 423 18.57 14.73 -7.33
CA ALA A 423 18.47 13.57 -8.22
C ALA A 423 18.47 13.98 -9.70
N LEU A 424 17.68 15.01 -10.06
CA LEU A 424 17.66 15.57 -11.42
C LEU A 424 19.03 16.13 -11.82
N LEU A 425 19.75 16.79 -10.92
CA LEU A 425 21.08 17.31 -11.21
C LEU A 425 22.06 16.17 -11.54
N ILE A 426 22.06 15.13 -10.70
CA ILE A 426 22.93 13.95 -10.89
C ILE A 426 22.58 13.24 -12.19
N GLU A 427 21.30 13.08 -12.50
CA GLU A 427 20.83 12.37 -13.69
C GLU A 427 21.14 13.13 -14.99
N ARG A 428 21.00 14.46 -15.00
CA ARG A 428 21.21 15.27 -16.21
C ARG A 428 22.67 15.61 -16.48
N VAL A 429 23.44 15.90 -15.44
CA VAL A 429 24.83 16.38 -15.57
C VAL A 429 25.83 15.23 -15.31
N GLY A 430 25.40 14.16 -14.66
CA GLY A 430 26.24 13.05 -14.21
C GLY A 430 26.81 13.30 -12.81
N ARG A 431 27.01 12.23 -12.04
CA ARG A 431 27.48 12.25 -10.65
C ARG A 431 28.74 13.10 -10.44
N THR A 432 29.76 12.91 -11.30
CA THR A 432 31.04 13.63 -11.17
C THR A 432 30.88 15.13 -11.38
N ASN A 433 30.09 15.55 -12.36
CA ASN A 433 29.87 16.98 -12.63
C ASN A 433 28.96 17.62 -11.59
N ALA A 434 27.98 16.88 -11.06
CA ALA A 434 27.16 17.34 -9.94
C ALA A 434 28.02 17.61 -8.70
N LEU A 435 29.00 16.74 -8.40
CA LEU A 435 29.97 16.97 -7.32
C LEU A 435 30.85 18.20 -7.58
N LEU A 436 31.35 18.38 -8.81
CA LEU A 436 32.10 19.58 -9.19
C LEU A 436 31.28 20.87 -9.03
N LEU A 437 30.01 20.86 -9.46
CA LEU A 437 29.10 22.00 -9.29
C LEU A 437 28.87 22.33 -7.82
N ARG A 438 28.79 21.32 -6.97
CA ARG A 438 28.65 21.49 -5.53
C ARG A 438 29.92 22.05 -4.88
N GLU A 439 31.09 21.51 -5.20
CA GLU A 439 32.36 21.90 -4.58
C GLU A 439 32.85 23.28 -5.05
N GLN A 440 32.73 23.58 -6.35
CA GLN A 440 33.28 24.80 -6.94
C GLN A 440 32.31 25.97 -6.94
N PHE A 441 31.01 25.70 -7.12
CA PHE A 441 29.99 26.74 -7.28
C PHE A 441 28.96 26.76 -6.15
N PHE A 442 29.06 25.86 -5.16
CA PHE A 442 28.07 25.69 -4.09
C PHE A 442 26.65 25.41 -4.59
N ILE A 443 26.53 24.82 -5.80
CA ILE A 443 25.24 24.48 -6.41
C ILE A 443 24.87 23.05 -6.01
N ARG A 444 23.83 22.91 -5.18
CA ARG A 444 23.39 21.59 -4.68
C ARG A 444 22.39 20.88 -5.59
N GLY A 445 21.56 21.61 -6.33
CA GLY A 445 20.43 21.04 -7.08
C GLY A 445 20.22 21.67 -8.45
N ALA A 446 19.38 21.02 -9.25
CA ALA A 446 19.12 21.34 -10.65
C ALA A 446 18.49 22.72 -10.85
N ILE A 447 17.62 23.18 -9.94
CA ILE A 447 17.00 24.51 -10.00
C ILE A 447 18.07 25.60 -9.88
N ALA A 448 18.99 25.47 -8.92
CA ALA A 448 20.09 26.40 -8.75
C ALA A 448 21.07 26.36 -9.94
N ALA A 449 21.39 25.16 -10.44
CA ALA A 449 22.24 24.97 -11.63
C ALA A 449 21.62 25.61 -12.87
N ARG A 450 20.30 25.48 -13.04
CA ARG A 450 19.56 26.11 -14.14
C ARG A 450 19.58 27.63 -14.04
N ARG A 451 19.37 28.20 -12.85
CA ARG A 451 19.47 29.66 -12.64
C ARG A 451 20.88 30.17 -12.97
N PHE A 452 21.91 29.44 -12.56
CA PHE A 452 23.30 29.75 -12.91
C PHE A 452 23.53 29.67 -14.42
N ALA A 453 23.01 28.63 -15.09
CA ALA A 453 23.10 28.48 -16.54
C ALA A 453 22.38 29.63 -17.29
N LEU A 454 21.18 30.02 -16.84
CA LEU A 454 20.45 31.17 -17.38
C LEU A 454 21.20 32.49 -17.17
N GLN A 455 21.91 32.65 -16.05
CA GLN A 455 22.74 33.84 -15.83
C GLN A 455 23.98 33.84 -16.73
N LYS A 456 24.60 32.69 -16.97
CA LYS A 456 25.82 32.54 -17.77
C LYS A 456 25.56 32.57 -19.28
N PHE A 457 24.47 31.95 -19.74
CA PHE A 457 24.18 31.70 -21.16
C PHE A 457 22.86 32.29 -21.66
N GLY A 458 21.99 32.76 -20.75
CA GLY A 458 20.71 33.35 -21.13
C GLY A 458 20.90 34.64 -21.93
N PRO A 459 19.90 35.05 -22.73
CA PRO A 459 19.93 36.34 -23.40
C PRO A 459 20.14 37.43 -22.34
N PRO A 460 20.97 38.45 -22.61
CA PRO A 460 21.20 39.55 -21.67
C PRO A 460 19.82 40.11 -21.31
N GLU A 461 19.46 40.03 -20.03
CA GLU A 461 18.18 40.48 -19.53
C GLU A 461 18.03 41.93 -19.99
N GLN A 462 17.18 42.17 -20.99
CA GLN A 462 16.87 43.52 -21.47
C GLN A 462 16.32 44.21 -20.24
N LYS A 463 17.17 44.98 -19.55
CA LYS A 463 16.75 45.88 -18.48
C LYS A 463 15.62 46.67 -19.09
N SER A 464 14.40 46.34 -18.66
CA SER A 464 13.22 47.08 -19.09
C SER A 464 13.56 48.53 -18.79
N PRO A 465 13.51 49.43 -19.79
CA PRO A 465 14.03 50.78 -19.66
C PRO A 465 13.51 51.32 -18.35
N GLU A 466 14.46 51.52 -17.45
CA GLU A 466 14.24 51.98 -16.09
C GLU A 466 13.30 53.16 -16.23
N LYS A 467 12.05 52.96 -15.81
CA LYS A 467 10.99 53.94 -16.02
C LYS A 467 11.48 55.16 -15.27
N GLU A 468 11.99 56.12 -16.03
CA GLU A 468 12.65 57.33 -15.56
C GLU A 468 11.77 57.88 -14.44
N PRO A 469 12.30 58.06 -13.21
CA PRO A 469 11.50 58.39 -12.05
C PRO A 469 10.62 59.58 -12.40
N GLU A 470 9.33 59.31 -12.50
CA GLU A 470 8.32 60.31 -12.82
C GLU A 470 8.52 61.44 -11.80
N PRO A 471 8.81 62.69 -12.26
CA PRO A 471 9.30 63.74 -11.37
C PRO A 471 8.31 63.94 -10.23
N GLU A 472 8.84 63.94 -9.00
CA GLU A 472 8.11 64.26 -7.76
C GLU A 472 7.24 65.51 -7.98
N GLN A 473 5.94 65.29 -8.18
CA GLN A 473 4.96 66.35 -8.07
C GLN A 473 4.91 66.77 -6.60
N LYS A 474 5.51 67.93 -6.32
CA LYS A 474 5.31 68.69 -5.08
C LYS A 474 3.81 68.80 -4.78
N PRO A 475 3.32 68.33 -3.63
CA PRO A 475 1.96 68.60 -3.20
C PRO A 475 1.89 70.02 -2.59
N GLU A 476 1.35 70.97 -3.35
CA GLU A 476 0.85 72.23 -2.79
C GLU A 476 -0.63 72.08 -2.39
N GLY A 477 -0.92 72.31 -1.11
CA GLY A 477 -2.18 72.98 -0.72
C GLY A 477 -3.29 72.18 -0.04
N SER A 478 -3.22 72.11 1.29
CA SER A 478 -4.26 72.58 2.26
C SER A 478 -5.72 72.06 2.18
N GLY A 479 -6.13 71.31 3.21
CA GLY A 479 -7.55 71.17 3.58
C GLY A 479 -7.87 70.21 4.74
N VAL A 480 -7.58 70.63 5.97
CA VAL A 480 -8.18 70.28 7.30
C VAL A 480 -9.50 69.46 7.21
N GLN A 481 -9.69 68.28 7.83
CA GLN A 481 -9.98 68.03 9.26
C GLN A 481 -9.86 66.53 9.65
N THR A 482 -9.29 66.27 10.83
CA THR A 482 -9.39 65.05 11.67
C THR A 482 -10.60 65.24 12.65
N PRO A 483 -11.08 64.25 13.45
CA PRO A 483 -10.65 62.85 13.60
C PRO A 483 -11.78 61.81 13.80
N GLU A 484 -11.54 60.53 13.46
CA GLU A 484 -12.16 59.43 14.20
C GLU A 484 -11.19 58.25 14.37
N LYS A 485 -11.26 57.67 15.57
CA LYS A 485 -10.19 57.02 16.30
C LYS A 485 -10.54 55.53 16.42
N LEU A 486 -9.73 54.64 15.84
CA LEU A 486 -9.70 53.22 16.21
C LEU A 486 -8.27 52.72 16.41
N PRO A 487 -8.05 51.76 17.33
CA PRO A 487 -6.76 51.54 17.97
C PRO A 487 -5.82 50.64 17.17
N ALA A 488 -4.53 50.91 17.36
CA ALA A 488 -3.40 50.25 16.72
C ALA A 488 -3.25 48.77 17.12
N PRO A 489 -2.74 47.90 16.22
CA PRO A 489 -2.21 46.60 16.59
C PRO A 489 -0.84 46.75 17.28
N GLN A 490 -0.66 45.95 18.33
CA GLN A 490 0.52 45.93 19.20
C GLN A 490 1.80 45.61 18.43
N LYS A 491 2.83 46.41 18.72
CA LYS A 491 4.23 46.18 18.35
C LYS A 491 4.73 44.84 18.89
N THR A 492 5.14 43.95 17.99
CA THR A 492 6.04 42.84 18.29
C THR A 492 7.41 43.40 18.69
N PRO A 493 8.13 42.82 19.68
CA PRO A 493 9.41 43.36 20.15
C PRO A 493 10.52 43.13 19.13
N ASP A 494 11.33 44.17 18.91
CA ASP A 494 12.54 44.16 18.11
C ASP A 494 13.55 43.14 18.68
N LEU A 495 13.87 42.12 17.88
CA LEU A 495 15.06 41.28 18.07
C LEU A 495 16.28 42.06 17.55
N PRO A 496 17.45 41.99 18.23
CA PRO A 496 18.63 42.71 17.80
C PRO A 496 19.11 42.17 16.45
N GLN A 497 19.14 43.04 15.43
CA GLN A 497 19.89 42.81 14.21
C GLN A 497 21.39 42.81 14.55
N GLU A 498 22.01 41.64 14.50
CA GLU A 498 23.47 41.51 14.39
C GLU A 498 23.88 42.01 13.01
N ASP A 499 24.50 43.19 12.98
CA ASP A 499 25.29 43.70 11.85
C ASP A 499 26.50 42.78 11.64
N VAL A 500 26.32 41.73 10.83
CA VAL A 500 27.43 40.96 10.28
C VAL A 500 27.84 41.61 8.95
N PRO A 501 29.02 42.26 8.86
CA PRO A 501 29.49 42.82 7.61
C PRO A 501 29.72 41.70 6.58
N PRO A 502 29.48 41.96 5.28
CA PRO A 502 29.68 40.96 4.23
C PRO A 502 31.17 40.56 4.17
N PRO A 503 31.51 39.27 4.01
CA PRO A 503 32.89 38.85 3.92
C PRO A 503 33.48 39.33 2.58
N GLU A 504 34.29 40.38 2.65
CA GLU A 504 34.97 41.03 1.52
C GLU A 504 36.11 40.18 0.91
N ASN A 505 36.33 38.95 1.40
CA ASN A 505 37.49 38.12 1.05
C ASN A 505 37.23 36.96 0.08
N ALA A 506 36.06 36.87 -0.57
CA ALA A 506 35.78 35.80 -1.53
C ALA A 506 36.31 36.05 -2.96
N LYS A 507 36.99 37.17 -3.22
CA LYS A 507 37.45 37.54 -4.59
C LYS A 507 38.96 37.47 -4.83
N GLN A 508 39.79 37.09 -3.86
CA GLN A 508 41.26 37.20 -3.99
C GLN A 508 42.07 35.89 -3.95
N ASN A 509 41.45 34.71 -3.88
CA ASN A 509 42.16 33.43 -3.91
C ASN A 509 41.95 32.61 -5.19
N LEU A 510 42.04 33.26 -6.36
CA LEU A 510 42.32 32.57 -7.64
C LEU A 510 43.80 32.79 -8.03
N GLY A 511 44.70 32.32 -7.16
CA GLY A 511 46.14 32.33 -7.38
C GLY A 511 46.59 31.08 -8.15
N THR A 512 46.78 31.24 -9.47
CA THR A 512 47.74 30.55 -10.34
C THR A 512 48.29 29.18 -9.90
N GLY A 513 47.54 28.11 -10.19
CA GLY A 513 48.05 26.74 -10.29
C GLY A 513 48.17 26.30 -11.75
N LYS A 514 49.33 26.54 -12.39
CA LYS A 514 49.60 26.27 -13.83
C LYS A 514 49.95 24.81 -14.17
N SER A 515 49.36 23.81 -13.52
CA SER A 515 49.63 22.39 -13.84
C SER A 515 48.41 21.48 -14.02
N THR A 516 47.19 22.02 -14.06
CA THR A 516 45.96 21.29 -14.41
C THR A 516 45.33 21.72 -15.74
N GLU A 517 46.01 22.57 -16.50
CA GLU A 517 45.43 23.33 -17.63
C GLU A 517 45.11 22.47 -18.87
N TRP A 518 45.78 21.34 -19.06
CA TRP A 518 45.59 20.49 -20.26
C TRP A 518 44.49 19.43 -20.14
N LEU A 519 43.96 19.17 -18.94
CA LEU A 519 42.76 18.35 -18.72
C LEU A 519 41.50 19.19 -18.40
N ALA A 520 41.64 20.52 -18.32
CA ALA A 520 40.57 21.46 -18.00
C ALA A 520 39.80 21.95 -19.25
N LEU A 521 40.49 22.09 -20.40
CA LEU A 521 39.90 22.65 -21.62
C LEU A 521 38.78 21.80 -22.24
N ASP A 522 38.86 20.47 -22.16
CA ASP A 522 37.74 19.61 -22.61
C ASP A 522 36.60 19.54 -21.57
N LYS A 523 36.93 19.63 -20.27
CA LYS A 523 35.94 19.51 -19.18
C LYS A 523 34.97 20.70 -19.14
N GLU A 524 35.45 21.91 -19.42
CA GLU A 524 34.58 23.09 -19.50
C GLU A 524 33.54 22.96 -20.61
N SER A 525 33.92 22.39 -21.77
CA SER A 525 32.98 22.18 -22.88
C SER A 525 31.87 21.19 -22.54
N HIS A 526 32.19 20.14 -21.77
CA HIS A 526 31.21 19.14 -21.33
C HIS A 526 30.28 19.68 -20.25
N LEU A 527 30.82 20.43 -19.27
CA LEU A 527 30.01 21.04 -18.22
C LEU A 527 29.09 22.13 -18.80
N ASP A 528 29.59 22.96 -19.71
CA ASP A 528 28.79 24.00 -20.35
C ASP A 528 27.68 23.40 -21.22
N ARG A 529 27.94 22.29 -21.92
CA ARG A 529 26.91 21.55 -22.66
C ARG A 529 25.86 20.98 -21.71
N ALA A 530 26.27 20.43 -20.58
CA ALA A 530 25.35 19.91 -19.57
C ALA A 530 24.52 21.04 -18.91
N LEU A 531 25.12 22.18 -18.60
CA LEU A 531 24.39 23.33 -18.06
C LEU A 531 23.37 23.89 -19.05
N ARG A 532 23.70 23.91 -20.35
CA ARG A 532 22.75 24.31 -21.40
C ARG A 532 21.57 23.35 -21.51
N SER A 533 21.77 22.03 -21.32
CA SER A 533 20.66 21.08 -21.36
C SER A 533 19.67 21.25 -20.20
N LEU A 534 20.08 21.85 -19.08
CA LEU A 534 19.19 22.18 -17.96
C LEU A 534 18.27 23.38 -18.22
N MET A 535 18.64 24.28 -19.16
CA MET A 535 17.88 25.52 -19.39
C MET A 535 16.47 25.25 -19.89
N ASP A 536 16.32 24.23 -20.75
CA ASP A 536 15.08 23.87 -21.43
C ASP A 536 14.40 22.61 -20.84
N ASP A 537 14.80 22.17 -19.65
CA ASP A 537 14.24 20.99 -19.02
C ASP A 537 12.92 21.30 -18.29
N GLU A 538 11.81 20.84 -18.87
CA GLU A 538 10.46 20.96 -18.32
C GLU A 538 10.33 20.35 -16.91
N ASN A 539 11.10 19.31 -16.58
CA ASN A 539 11.02 18.68 -15.26
C ASN A 539 11.56 19.59 -14.16
N ILE A 540 12.62 20.36 -14.45
CA ILE A 540 13.19 21.33 -13.50
C ILE A 540 12.21 22.50 -13.31
N GLU A 541 11.57 22.96 -14.39
CA GLU A 541 10.51 23.97 -14.31
C GLU A 541 9.34 23.50 -13.45
N MET A 542 8.88 22.27 -13.68
CA MET A 542 7.78 21.67 -12.94
C MET A 542 8.13 21.53 -11.46
N LEU A 543 9.34 21.06 -11.16
CA LEU A 543 9.83 20.93 -9.79
C LEU A 543 9.94 22.30 -9.10
N GLU A 544 10.36 23.34 -9.80
CA GLU A 544 10.42 24.69 -9.25
C GLU A 544 9.02 25.26 -8.93
N VAL A 545 8.00 24.93 -9.75
CA VAL A 545 6.60 25.26 -9.44
C VAL A 545 6.16 24.54 -8.16
N PHE A 546 6.48 23.26 -8.00
CA PHE A 546 6.20 22.52 -6.75
C PHE A 546 6.95 23.10 -5.55
N TRP A 547 8.23 23.41 -5.69
CA TRP A 547 9.07 23.99 -4.62
C TRP A 547 8.48 25.28 -4.05
N ARG A 548 7.92 26.13 -4.90
CA ARG A 548 7.36 27.42 -4.51
C ARG A 548 5.85 27.39 -4.23
N SER A 549 5.22 26.23 -4.41
CA SER A 549 3.81 26.03 -4.05
C SER A 549 3.68 25.71 -2.56
N VAL A 550 2.51 26.02 -1.99
CA VAL A 550 2.19 25.65 -0.61
C VAL A 550 1.01 24.69 -0.66
N PRO A 551 1.11 23.48 -0.10
CA PRO A 551 -0.05 22.62 0.07
C PRO A 551 -0.94 23.23 1.15
N VAL A 552 -2.15 23.66 0.76
CA VAL A 552 -3.12 24.25 1.69
C VAL A 552 -4.18 23.21 2.02
N LEU A 553 -4.43 23.00 3.32
CA LEU A 553 -5.51 22.11 3.73
C LEU A 553 -6.83 22.82 3.44
N LYS A 554 -7.70 22.24 2.62
CA LYS A 554 -9.05 22.80 2.42
C LYS A 554 -9.79 22.82 3.76
N SER A 555 -10.13 24.01 4.25
CA SER A 555 -11.09 24.15 5.34
C SER A 555 -12.44 23.61 4.85
N ARG A 556 -12.89 22.49 5.43
CA ARG A 556 -14.20 21.90 5.12
C ARG A 556 -15.35 22.77 5.63
#